data_AF-A0A7X4BNX5-F1
#
_entry.id   AF-A0A7X4BNX5-F1
#
_cell.length_a   1.000
_cell.length_b   1.000
_cell.length_c   1.000
_cell.angle_alpha   90.00
_cell.angle_beta   90.00
_cell.angle_gamma   90.00
#
_symmetry.space_group_name_H-M   'P 1'
#
loop_
_entity.id
_entity.type
_entity.pdbx_description
1 polymer ?
#
loop_
_entity_poly.entity_id
_entity_poly.type
_entity_poly.pdbx_seq_one_letter_code
_entity_poly.pdbx_strand_id
1 'polypeptide(L)'
;MRERKGLSFASTSDERQEGMRVANNEQYLMVLGGPGVGKSTFLRKVGLETLNGEEGNFEHTCTPVFLELKRFTEDQIDIESWITEEFKVCGYPYPEQMMKTTLESDKLLLLLDGLDEVPKENINKGVYTIY
;
A
#
# COMPACT_ATOMS: atom_id res chain seq x y z
N MET A 1 3.61 -39.41 1.18
CA MET A 1 3.91 -38.59 -0.01
C MET A 1 2.72 -37.66 -0.18
N ARG A 2 2.83 -36.39 0.25
CA ARG A 2 1.72 -35.42 0.25
C ARG A 2 1.89 -34.47 -0.93
N GLU A 3 0.93 -34.51 -1.85
CA GLU A 3 0.84 -33.64 -3.01
C GLU A 3 0.63 -32.20 -2.58
N ARG A 4 1.49 -31.30 -3.06
CA ARG A 4 1.29 -29.86 -2.99
C ARG A 4 0.45 -29.47 -4.20
N LYS A 5 -0.85 -29.21 -4.01
CA LYS A 5 -1.63 -28.41 -4.96
C LYS A 5 -1.07 -26.99 -4.92
N GLY A 6 -0.13 -26.71 -5.81
CA GLY A 6 0.23 -25.34 -6.13
C GLY A 6 -1.01 -24.64 -6.67
N LEU A 7 -1.36 -23.49 -6.08
CA LEU A 7 -2.21 -22.54 -6.77
C LEU A 7 -1.49 -22.18 -8.07
N SER A 8 -1.98 -22.71 -9.19
CA SER A 8 -1.60 -22.21 -10.50
C SER A 8 -2.13 -20.79 -10.58
N PHE A 9 -1.24 -19.81 -10.42
CA PHE A 9 -1.48 -18.48 -10.96
C PHE A 9 -1.69 -18.69 -12.46
N ALA A 10 -2.94 -18.54 -12.89
CA ALA A 10 -3.27 -18.52 -14.30
C ALA A 10 -2.44 -17.40 -14.91
N SER A 11 -1.48 -17.77 -15.75
CA SER A 11 -0.84 -16.85 -16.68
C SER A 11 -1.90 -16.47 -17.71
N THR A 12 -2.77 -15.53 -17.36
CA THR A 12 -3.49 -14.76 -18.36
C THR A 12 -2.44 -13.95 -19.10
N SER A 13 -2.54 -13.99 -20.42
CA SER A 13 -1.66 -13.32 -21.36
C SER A 13 -1.83 -11.80 -21.23
N ASP A 14 -1.18 -11.18 -20.24
CA ASP A 14 -1.20 -9.74 -20.05
C ASP A 14 0.07 -9.14 -20.65
N GLU A 15 -0.10 -8.26 -21.63
CA GLU A 15 0.99 -7.46 -22.20
C GLU A 15 1.77 -6.76 -21.08
N ARG A 16 3.09 -6.64 -21.23
CA ARG A 16 3.91 -5.90 -20.29
C ARG A 16 3.46 -4.44 -20.26
N GLN A 17 2.86 -4.03 -19.14
CA GLN A 17 2.47 -2.65 -18.90
C GLN A 17 3.48 -1.92 -18.00
N GLU A 18 3.48 -0.59 -18.08
CA GLU A 18 4.25 0.26 -17.17
C GLU A 18 3.58 0.29 -15.79
N GLY A 19 4.36 0.13 -14.71
CA GLY A 19 3.82 0.03 -13.36
C GLY A 19 3.01 1.27 -12.93
N MET A 20 3.42 2.48 -13.33
CA MET A 20 2.67 3.70 -13.00
C MET A 20 1.29 3.73 -13.67
N ARG A 21 1.20 3.25 -14.92
CA ARG A 21 -0.08 3.12 -15.62
C ARG A 21 -1.03 2.19 -14.88
N VAL A 22 -0.54 1.07 -14.36
CA VAL A 22 -1.38 0.17 -13.54
C VAL A 22 -1.78 0.85 -12.24
N ALA A 23 -0.86 1.56 -11.58
CA ALA A 23 -1.14 2.28 -10.34
C ALA A 23 -2.21 3.38 -10.51
N ASN A 24 -2.27 4.05 -11.66
CA ASN A 24 -3.33 5.04 -11.94
C ASN A 24 -4.70 4.39 -12.22
N ASN A 25 -4.74 3.15 -12.71
CA ASN A 25 -5.99 2.52 -13.15
C ASN A 25 -6.62 1.59 -12.10
N GLU A 26 -5.86 1.16 -11.09
CA GLU A 26 -6.31 0.19 -10.09
C GLU A 26 -6.41 0.82 -8.70
N GLN A 27 -7.58 0.69 -8.07
CA GLN A 27 -7.78 1.12 -6.68
C GLN A 27 -6.95 0.31 -5.68
N TYR A 28 -6.75 -0.99 -5.98
CA TYR A 28 -5.96 -1.90 -5.16
C TYR A 28 -4.90 -2.59 -6.01
N LEU A 29 -3.63 -2.32 -5.74
CA LEU A 29 -2.51 -2.89 -6.48
C LEU A 29 -1.61 -3.72 -5.56
N MET A 30 -1.41 -4.98 -5.93
CA MET A 30 -0.43 -5.86 -5.27
C MET A 30 0.82 -5.99 -6.14
N VAL A 31 1.97 -5.56 -5.60
CA VAL A 31 3.26 -5.60 -6.30
C VAL A 31 3.97 -6.91 -5.96
N LEU A 32 4.03 -7.82 -6.94
CA LEU A 32 4.64 -9.14 -6.78
C LEU A 32 6.03 -9.21 -7.42
N GLY A 33 6.91 -10.04 -6.84
CA GLY A 33 8.23 -10.30 -7.39
C GLY A 33 9.22 -10.85 -6.36
N GLY A 34 10.34 -11.40 -6.84
CA GLY A 34 11.37 -11.99 -5.98
C GLY A 34 12.04 -11.00 -5.01
N PRO A 35 12.88 -11.48 -4.08
CA PRO A 35 13.71 -10.61 -3.25
C PRO A 35 14.59 -9.69 -4.10
N GLY A 36 14.75 -8.42 -3.70
CA GLY A 36 15.66 -7.47 -4.36
C GLY A 36 15.22 -6.91 -5.72
N VAL A 37 14.04 -7.27 -6.25
CA VAL A 37 13.56 -6.77 -7.55
C VAL A 37 13.06 -5.32 -7.54
N GLY A 38 13.11 -4.64 -6.38
CA GLY A 38 12.74 -3.23 -6.26
C GLY A 38 11.28 -2.94 -5.92
N LYS A 39 10.54 -3.89 -5.32
CA LYS A 39 9.12 -3.69 -4.92
C LYS A 39 8.93 -2.46 -4.03
N SER A 40 9.70 -2.38 -2.94
CA SER A 40 9.70 -1.24 -2.02
C SER A 40 10.07 0.07 -2.72
N THR A 41 11.02 0.01 -3.67
CA THR A 41 11.41 1.17 -4.49
C THR A 41 10.27 1.64 -5.38
N PHE A 42 9.53 0.71 -6.00
CA PHE A 42 8.36 1.05 -6.80
C PHE A 42 7.25 1.69 -5.95
N LEU A 43 6.93 1.12 -4.77
CA LEU A 43 5.97 1.73 -3.85
C LEU A 43 6.37 3.16 -3.47
N ARG A 44 7.65 3.39 -3.11
CA ARG A 44 8.16 4.73 -2.81
C ARG A 44 8.10 5.67 -4.02
N LYS A 45 8.37 5.15 -5.23
CA LYS A 45 8.22 5.94 -6.47
C LYS A 45 6.78 6.43 -6.62
N VAL A 46 5.78 5.55 -6.45
CA VAL A 46 4.36 5.95 -6.53
C VAL A 46 4.04 7.05 -5.50
N GLY A 47 4.47 6.89 -4.25
CA GLY A 47 4.29 7.92 -3.23
C GLY A 47 4.94 9.26 -3.57
N LEU A 48 6.17 9.25 -4.09
CA LEU A 48 6.87 10.48 -4.51
C LEU A 48 6.16 11.17 -5.68
N GLU A 49 5.70 10.40 -6.66
CA GLU A 49 4.99 10.95 -7.83
C GLU A 49 3.65 11.56 -7.41
N THR A 50 3.01 11.03 -6.37
CA THR A 50 1.80 11.63 -5.77
C THR A 50 2.09 13.01 -5.15
N LEU A 51 3.27 13.19 -4.54
CA LEU A 51 3.67 14.46 -3.91
C LEU A 51 4.10 15.53 -4.91
N ASN A 52 4.42 15.16 -6.15
CA ASN A 52 4.82 16.09 -7.21
C ASN A 52 3.64 16.85 -7.85
N GLY A 53 2.40 16.57 -7.45
CA GLY A 53 1.22 17.25 -7.97
C GLY A 53 1.09 17.09 -9.49
N GLU A 54 0.81 18.18 -10.20
CA GLU A 54 0.63 18.18 -11.67
C GLU A 54 1.90 17.81 -12.46
N GLU A 55 3.08 17.86 -11.84
CA GLU A 55 4.35 17.44 -12.45
C GLU A 55 4.64 15.94 -12.24
N GLY A 56 3.85 15.27 -11.40
CA GLY A 56 3.96 13.84 -11.12
C GLY A 56 3.25 12.97 -12.15
N ASN A 57 3.66 11.70 -12.23
CA ASN A 57 3.04 10.71 -13.11
C ASN A 57 1.85 9.97 -12.45
N PHE A 58 1.50 10.33 -11.22
CA PHE A 58 0.35 9.77 -10.51
C PHE A 58 -0.84 10.71 -10.61
N GLU A 59 -1.95 10.22 -11.16
CA GLU A 59 -3.07 11.07 -11.60
C GLU A 59 -4.04 11.47 -10.48
N HIS A 60 -3.94 10.83 -9.31
CA HIS A 60 -4.88 11.03 -8.21
C HIS A 60 -4.34 11.98 -7.15
N THR A 61 -5.09 13.04 -6.87
CA THR A 61 -4.78 13.98 -5.79
C THR A 61 -5.10 13.36 -4.43
N CYS A 62 -4.08 12.82 -3.77
CA CYS A 62 -4.20 12.19 -2.46
C CYS A 62 -2.93 12.40 -1.63
N THR A 63 -3.01 12.09 -0.34
CA THR A 63 -1.89 12.11 0.60
C THR A 63 -1.34 10.69 0.72
N PRO A 64 -0.09 10.43 0.28
CA PRO A 64 0.50 9.11 0.41
C PRO A 64 0.98 8.87 1.84
N VAL A 65 0.65 7.71 2.40
CA VAL A 65 1.15 7.24 3.70
C VAL A 65 1.84 5.90 3.50
N PHE A 66 3.11 5.85 3.85
CA PHE A 66 3.95 4.67 3.67
C PHE A 66 4.14 3.94 5.00
N LEU A 67 3.67 2.69 5.07
CA LEU A 67 3.77 1.85 6.27
C LEU A 67 4.65 0.63 5.98
N GLU A 68 5.71 0.47 6.76
CA GLU A 68 6.56 -0.74 6.73
C GLU A 68 5.95 -1.80 7.65
N LEU A 69 5.40 -2.86 7.07
CA LEU A 69 4.62 -3.83 7.81
C LEU A 69 5.41 -4.64 8.85
N LYS A 70 6.72 -4.77 8.66
CA LYS A 70 7.62 -5.36 9.65
C LYS A 70 7.66 -4.61 11.00
N ARG A 71 7.17 -3.36 11.04
CA ARG A 71 7.05 -2.58 12.29
C ARG A 71 5.82 -2.99 13.11
N PHE A 72 4.87 -3.73 12.53
CA PHE A 72 3.73 -4.27 13.28
C PHE A 72 4.18 -5.48 14.09
N THR A 73 4.51 -5.24 15.36
CA THR A 73 4.89 -6.30 16.32
C THR A 73 3.70 -6.85 17.11
N GLU A 74 2.51 -6.29 16.90
CA GLU A 74 1.30 -6.59 17.66
C GLU A 74 0.34 -7.48 16.87
N ASP A 75 -0.39 -8.36 17.57
CA ASP A 75 -1.38 -9.27 16.97
C ASP A 75 -2.62 -8.54 16.43
N GLN A 76 -2.88 -7.32 16.93
CA GLN A 76 -3.93 -6.44 16.43
C GLN A 76 -3.29 -5.19 15.83
N ILE A 77 -3.53 -4.97 14.54
CA ILE A 77 -3.00 -3.83 13.82
C ILE A 77 -4.06 -2.73 13.80
N ASP A 78 -3.79 -1.64 14.53
CA ASP A 78 -4.58 -0.41 14.45
C ASP A 78 -4.01 0.53 13.38
N ILE A 79 -4.42 0.36 12.12
CA ILE A 79 -3.89 1.13 10.99
C ILE A 79 -4.07 2.65 11.20
N GLU A 80 -5.15 3.09 11.87
CA GLU A 80 -5.44 4.50 12.10
C GLU A 80 -4.39 5.16 13.01
N SER A 81 -4.02 4.47 14.09
CA SER A 81 -2.97 4.92 15.00
C SER A 81 -1.61 5.03 14.29
N TRP A 82 -1.31 4.10 13.39
CA TRP A 82 -0.06 4.13 12.63
C TRP A 82 -0.02 5.26 11.60
N ILE A 83 -1.12 5.50 10.88
CA ILE A 83 -1.23 6.66 9.98
C ILE A 83 -1.04 7.97 10.77
N THR A 84 -1.66 8.06 11.94
CA THR A 84 -1.55 9.21 12.84
C THR A 84 -0.11 9.44 13.30
N GLU A 85 0.61 8.38 13.67
CA GLU A 85 2.02 8.47 14.04
C GLU A 85 2.89 8.89 12.85
N GLU A 86 2.62 8.41 11.64
CA GLU A 86 3.35 8.87 10.45
C GLU A 86 3.12 10.37 10.17
N PHE A 87 1.89 10.88 10.33
CA PHE A 87 1.65 12.32 10.25
C PHE A 87 2.41 13.11 11.31
N LYS A 88 2.49 12.59 12.54
CA LYS A 88 3.25 13.19 13.62
C LYS A 88 4.76 13.18 13.36
N VAL A 89 5.31 12.07 12.88
CA VAL A 89 6.73 11.94 12.48
C VAL A 89 7.07 12.93 11.35
N CYS A 90 6.15 13.11 10.40
CA CYS A 90 6.30 14.08 9.31
C CYS A 90 6.07 15.54 9.74
N GLY A 91 5.70 15.80 10.99
CA GLY A 91 5.53 17.15 11.54
C GLY A 91 4.22 17.85 11.17
N TYR A 92 3.19 17.11 10.78
CA TYR A 92 1.88 17.69 10.51
C TYR A 92 1.23 18.24 11.80
N PRO A 93 0.60 19.42 11.75
CA PRO A 93 -0.19 19.92 12.86
C PRO A 93 -1.46 19.06 13.02
N TYR A 94 -1.86 18.81 14.26
CA TYR A 94 -3.09 18.07 14.59
C TYR A 94 -3.22 16.71 13.87
N PRO A 95 -2.28 15.76 14.09
CA PRO A 95 -2.19 14.52 13.32
C PRO A 95 -3.47 13.66 13.38
N GLU A 96 -4.19 13.65 14.52
CA GLU A 96 -5.47 12.93 14.63
C GLU A 96 -6.57 13.54 13.74
N GLN A 97 -6.63 14.87 13.65
CA GLN A 97 -7.61 15.56 12.80
C GLN A 97 -7.27 15.37 11.33
N MET A 98 -5.97 15.45 10.99
CA MET A 98 -5.47 15.15 9.65
C MET A 98 -5.83 13.73 9.23
N MET A 99 -5.59 12.74 10.09
CA MET A 99 -5.95 11.35 9.84
C MET A 99 -7.44 11.19 9.53
N LYS A 100 -8.32 11.73 10.38
CA LYS A 100 -9.77 11.64 10.15
C LYS A 100 -10.20 12.34 8.86
N THR A 101 -9.73 13.57 8.65
CA THR A 101 -10.11 14.36 7.48
C THR A 101 -9.62 13.72 6.18
N THR A 102 -8.40 13.17 6.17
CA THR A 102 -7.85 12.49 4.98
C THR A 102 -8.56 11.16 4.70
N LEU A 103 -9.00 10.44 5.74
CA LEU A 103 -9.81 9.23 5.60
C LEU A 103 -11.22 9.55 5.08
N GLU A 104 -11.89 10.56 5.64
CA GLU A 104 -13.26 10.97 5.26
C GLU A 104 -13.34 11.62 3.87
N SER A 105 -12.21 12.13 3.35
CA SER A 105 -12.18 12.83 2.06
C SER A 105 -11.79 11.94 0.87
N ASP A 106 -11.64 10.63 1.06
CA ASP A 106 -11.15 9.66 0.05
C ASP A 106 -9.80 10.07 -0.60
N LYS A 107 -8.99 10.84 0.13
CA LYS A 107 -7.71 11.39 -0.35
C LYS A 107 -6.53 10.74 0.33
N LEU A 108 -6.62 9.46 0.65
CA LEU A 108 -5.53 8.69 1.26
C LEU A 108 -5.00 7.64 0.27
N LEU A 109 -3.71 7.65 -0.01
CA LEU A 109 -3.04 6.55 -0.69
C LEU A 109 -2.18 5.77 0.31
N LEU A 110 -2.60 4.54 0.62
CA LEU A 110 -1.88 3.69 1.57
C LEU A 110 -0.87 2.80 0.84
N LEU A 111 0.41 2.96 1.17
CA LEU A 111 1.51 2.19 0.61
C LEU A 111 2.04 1.23 1.67
N LEU A 112 1.73 -0.06 1.53
CA LEU A 112 2.10 -1.09 2.48
C LEU A 112 3.30 -1.91 1.96
N ASP A 113 4.42 -1.89 2.68
CA ASP A 113 5.63 -2.61 2.31
C ASP A 113 5.92 -3.78 3.27
N GLY A 114 6.42 -4.91 2.76
CA GLY A 114 6.76 -6.08 3.57
C GLY A 114 5.57 -6.99 3.95
N LEU A 115 4.57 -7.13 3.07
CA LEU A 115 3.39 -7.98 3.32
C LEU A 115 3.75 -9.46 3.52
N ASP A 116 4.83 -9.92 2.88
CA ASP A 116 5.36 -11.29 3.02
C ASP A 116 6.00 -11.57 4.39
N GLU A 117 6.31 -10.53 5.15
CA GLU A 117 6.85 -10.61 6.52
C GLU A 117 5.74 -10.65 7.57
N VAL A 118 4.47 -10.43 7.18
CA VAL A 118 3.32 -10.53 8.07
C VAL A 118 2.83 -11.99 8.13
N PRO A 119 2.56 -12.55 9.33
CA PRO A 119 1.97 -13.88 9.46
C PRO A 119 0.69 -13.99 8.63
N LYS A 120 0.56 -15.06 7.83
CA LYS A 120 -0.57 -15.28 6.89
C LYS A 120 -1.94 -15.27 7.55
N GLU A 121 -2.00 -15.49 8.86
CA GLU A 121 -3.22 -15.44 9.68
C GLU A 121 -3.84 -14.03 9.75
N ASN A 122 -3.04 -12.99 9.48
CA ASN A 122 -3.46 -11.58 9.50
C ASN A 122 -3.78 -11.02 8.10
N ILE A 123 -3.30 -11.66 7.02
CA ILE A 123 -3.46 -11.17 5.63
C ILE A 123 -4.90 -11.39 5.12
N ASN A 124 -5.63 -12.40 5.64
CA ASN A 124 -7.02 -12.69 5.27
C ASN A 124 -8.06 -11.76 5.95
N LYS A 125 -7.65 -10.77 6.73
CA LYS A 125 -8.55 -9.84 7.44
C LYS A 125 -8.45 -8.39 6.94
N GLY A 126 -7.63 -8.10 5.92
CA GLY A 126 -7.37 -6.74 5.45
C GLY A 126 -8.13 -6.29 4.20
N VAL A 127 -8.87 -7.18 3.53
CA VAL A 127 -9.70 -6.83 2.37
C VAL A 127 -11.16 -6.72 2.84
N TYR A 128 -11.46 -5.71 3.64
CA TYR A 128 -12.84 -5.28 3.81
C TYR A 128 -13.06 -4.10 2.87
N THR A 129 -13.78 -4.36 1.77
CA THR A 129 -14.49 -3.31 1.05
C THR A 129 -15.43 -2.65 2.04
N ILE A 130 -15.05 -1.47 2.51
CA ILE A 130 -15.96 -0.61 3.27
C ILE A 130 -16.88 0.02 2.22
N TYR A 131 -18.19 -0.23 2.36
CA TYR A 131 -19.26 0.37 1.55
C TYR A 131 -19.55 1.79 2.03
#